data_AF-A0A0C6FQW7-F1
#
_entry.id   AF-A0A0C6FQW7-F1
#
_cell.length_a   1.000
_cell.length_b   1.000
_cell.length_c   1.000
_cell.angle_alpha   90.00
_cell.angle_beta   90.00
_cell.angle_gamma   90.00
#
_symmetry.space_group_name_H-M   'P 1'
#
loop_
_entity.id
_entity.type
_entity.pdbx_description
1 polymer ?
#
loop_
_entity_poly.entity_id
_entity_poly.type
_entity_poly.pdbx_seq_one_letter_code
_entity_poly.pdbx_strand_id
1 'polypeptide(L)' 'MAGERLTAAPIGTKAPSITGGLWCRVAAGWQWNGHLPPAAGRGGIYPRPGGDWDGRLIYPVPTPTLKREGQP' A
#
# COMPACT_ATOMS: atom_id res chain seq x y z
N MET A 1 -1.55 -8.50 18.47
CA MET A 1 -2.34 -8.91 17.29
C MET A 1 -1.98 -8.06 16.06
N ALA A 2 -0.84 -8.33 15.41
CA ALA A 2 -0.43 -7.57 14.22
C ALA A 2 -1.18 -8.00 12.95
N GLY A 3 -1.69 -9.24 12.90
CA GLY A 3 -2.36 -9.81 11.72
C GLY A 3 -3.66 -9.10 11.33
N GLU A 4 -4.48 -8.74 12.31
CA GLU A 4 -5.80 -8.12 12.06
C GLU A 4 -5.69 -6.71 11.44
N ARG A 5 -4.66 -5.96 11.84
CA ARG A 5 -4.36 -4.64 11.27
C ARG A 5 -3.93 -4.72 9.80
N LEU A 6 -3.23 -5.80 9.42
CA LEU A 6 -2.77 -6.00 8.04
C LEU A 6 -3.89 -6.39 7.09
N THR A 7 -4.84 -7.22 7.55
CA THR A 7 -5.97 -7.65 6.74
C THR A 7 -6.97 -6.52 6.53
N ALA A 8 -7.20 -5.70 7.56
CA ALA A 8 -8.13 -4.56 7.53
C ALA A 8 -7.55 -3.28 6.90
N ALA A 9 -6.26 -3.26 6.56
CA ALA A 9 -5.63 -2.10 5.94
C ALA A 9 -6.32 -1.75 4.60
N PRO A 10 -6.66 -0.46 4.34
CA PRO A 10 -7.23 -0.03 3.07
C PRO A 10 -6.32 -0.33 1.88
N ILE A 11 -6.91 -0.56 0.70
CA ILE A 11 -6.16 -0.62 -0.56
C ILE A 11 -5.36 0.68 -0.74
N GLY A 12 -4.10 0.56 -1.19
CA GLY A 12 -3.17 1.68 -1.31
C GLY A 12 -2.36 1.96 -0.05
N THR A 13 -2.64 1.29 1.07
CA THR A 13 -1.79 1.34 2.27
C THR A 13 -0.37 0.88 1.93
N LYS A 14 0.64 1.58 2.44
CA LYS A 14 2.05 1.26 2.24
C LYS A 14 2.65 0.71 3.54
N ALA A 15 3.48 -0.32 3.42
CA ALA A 15 4.24 -0.91 4.51
C ALA A 15 5.74 -0.87 4.13
N PRO A 16 6.53 0.08 4.67
CA PRO A 16 7.94 0.26 4.29
C PRO A 16 8.81 -0.93 4.65
N SER A 17 9.78 -1.24 3.79
CA SER A 17 10.81 -2.23 4.06
C SER A 17 12.04 -1.61 4.74
N ILE A 18 12.66 -2.34 5.66
CA ILE A 18 13.95 -1.95 6.29
C ILE A 18 15.10 -1.99 5.28
N THR A 19 14.98 -2.79 4.22
CA THR A 19 16.02 -2.93 3.17
C THR A 19 15.81 -1.96 2.01
N GLY A 20 14.83 -1.06 2.10
CA GLY A 20 14.42 -0.16 1.01
C GLY A 20 13.33 -0.78 0.13
N GLY A 21 12.52 0.06 -0.51
CA GLY A 21 11.28 -0.35 -1.18
C GLY A 21 10.08 -0.37 -0.22
N LEU A 22 8.93 -0.84 -0.71
CA LEU A 22 7.72 -0.92 0.11
C LEU A 22 6.72 -1.95 -0.41
N TRP A 23 5.97 -2.51 0.53
CA TRP A 23 4.78 -3.32 0.26
C TRP A 23 3.56 -2.42 0.09
N CYS A 24 2.74 -2.70 -0.92
CA CYS A 24 1.46 -2.01 -1.14
C CYS A 24 0.30 -2.96 -0.92
N ARG A 25 -0.70 -2.53 -0.14
CA ARG A 25 -1.98 -3.23 -0.05
C ARG A 25 -2.71 -3.11 -1.38
N VAL A 26 -2.99 -4.24 -2.00
CA VAL A 26 -3.81 -4.41 -3.20
C VAL A 26 -4.98 -5.33 -2.89
N ALA A 27 -5.96 -5.45 -3.79
CA ALA A 27 -7.15 -6.29 -3.56
C ALA A 27 -6.79 -7.74 -3.17
N ALA A 28 -5.80 -8.33 -3.85
CA ALA A 28 -5.38 -9.72 -3.64
C ALA A 28 -4.41 -9.94 -2.46
N GLY A 29 -3.91 -8.89 -1.80
CA GLY A 29 -2.92 -9.05 -0.72
C GLY A 29 -1.99 -7.85 -0.59
N TRP A 30 -0.73 -8.13 -0.29
CA TRP A 30 0.38 -7.17 -0.20
C TRP A 30 1.36 -7.45 -1.34
N GLN A 31 1.52 -6.48 -2.23
CA GLN A 31 2.40 -6.59 -3.38
C GLN A 31 3.70 -5.81 -3.15
N TRP A 32 4.84 -6.45 -3.40
CA TRP A 32 6.12 -5.75 -3.40
C TRP A 32 6.15 -4.70 -4.50
N ASN A 33 6.46 -3.44 -4.14
CA ASN A 33 6.47 -2.30 -5.03
C ASN A 33 5.17 -2.12 -5.84
N GLY A 34 4.01 -2.49 -5.28
CA GLY A 34 2.73 -2.44 -6.00
C GLY A 34 2.28 -1.06 -6.48
N HIS A 35 2.87 0.03 -5.96
CA HIS A 35 2.63 1.39 -6.42
C HIS A 35 3.33 1.72 -7.75
N LEU A 36 4.37 0.97 -8.13
CA LEU A 36 5.10 1.19 -9.38
C LEU A 36 4.30 0.67 -10.57
N PRO A 37 4.55 1.10 -11.82
CA PRO A 37 4.00 0.45 -13.00
C PRO A 37 4.45 -1.01 -13.13
N PRO A 38 3.69 -1.89 -13.82
CA PRO A 38 4.08 -3.30 -14.00
C PRO A 38 5.47 -3.49 -14.62
N ALA A 39 5.84 -2.62 -15.56
CA ALA A 39 7.15 -2.64 -16.23
C ALA A 39 8.33 -2.23 -15.33
N ALA A 40 8.07 -1.65 -14.15
CA ALA A 40 9.09 -1.13 -13.24
C ALA A 40 9.46 -2.12 -12.12
N GLY A 41 9.18 -3.42 -12.29
CA GLY A 41 9.62 -4.46 -11.35
C GLY A 41 8.73 -4.61 -10.12
N ARG A 42 7.42 -4.76 -10.33
CA ARG A 42 6.52 -5.24 -9.26
C ARG A 42 6.93 -6.67 -8.87
N GLY A 43 6.96 -6.95 -7.58
CA GLY A 43 7.16 -8.31 -7.10
C GLY A 43 5.84 -9.05 -6.88
N GLY A 44 5.96 -10.20 -6.22
CA GLY A 44 4.83 -11.08 -5.90
C GLY A 44 3.82 -10.47 -4.93
N ILE A 45 2.65 -11.10 -4.88
CA ILE A 45 1.55 -10.78 -3.95
C ILE A 45 1.53 -11.83 -2.86
N TYR A 46 1.48 -11.38 -1.61
CA TYR A 46 1.47 -12.25 -0.43
C TYR A 46 0.35 -11.85 0.54
N PRO A 47 -0.09 -12.74 1.45
CA PRO A 47 -1.13 -12.42 2.43
C PRO A 47 -0.74 -11.31 3.42
N ARG A 48 0.57 -11.06 3.58
CA ARG A 48 1.16 -10.07 4.49
C ARG A 48 2.44 -9.49 3.88
N PRO A 49 2.91 -8.31 4.34
CA PRO A 49 4.25 -7.85 4.01
C PRO A 49 5.30 -8.90 4.37
N GLY A 50 6.42 -8.87 3.64
CA GLY A 50 7.58 -9.73 3.86
C GLY A 50 8.21 -9.53 5.23
N GLY A 51 9.17 -10.40 5.57
CA GLY A 51 9.92 -10.32 6.83
C GLY A 51 10.77 -9.06 6.97
N ASP A 52 10.97 -8.33 5.88
CA ASP A 52 11.68 -7.07 5.77
C ASP A 52 10.80 -5.84 6.12
N TRP A 53 9.51 -6.01 6.40
CA TRP A 53 8.64 -4.92 6.83
C TRP A 53 9.02 -4.36 8.21
N ASP A 54 9.08 -3.03 8.33
CA ASP A 54 9.48 -2.31 9.54
C ASP A 54 8.41 -2.20 10.66
N GLY A 55 7.23 -2.78 10.44
CA GLY A 55 6.11 -2.75 11.39
C GLY A 55 5.18 -1.54 11.27
N ARG A 56 5.48 -0.54 10.43
CA ARG A 56 4.65 0.66 10.23
C ARG A 56 3.69 0.50 9.05
N LEU A 57 2.50 1.09 9.18
CA LEU A 57 1.54 1.24 8.09
C LEU A 57 1.32 2.71 7.79
N ILE A 58 1.39 3.08 6.52
CA ILE A 58 1.10 4.42 6.01
C ILE A 58 -0.19 4.32 5.21
N TYR A 59 -1.29 4.74 5.83
CA TYR A 59 -2.60 4.71 5.19
C TYR A 59 -2.69 5.74 4.06
N PRO A 60 -3.46 5.43 2.99
CA PRO A 60 -3.71 6.41 1.96
C PRO A 60 -4.44 7.60 2.57
N VAL A 61 -3.91 8.81 2.34
CA VAL A 61 -4.63 10.03 2.64
C VAL A 61 -5.82 10.09 1.68
N PRO A 62 -7.06 10.35 2.15
CA PRO A 62 -8.14 10.68 1.25
C PRO A 62 -7.66 11.89 0.45
N THR A 63 -7.56 11.75 -0.87
CA THR A 63 -7.34 12.91 -1.71
C THR A 63 -8.57 13.79 -1.49
N PRO A 64 -8.44 15.04 -1.00
CA PRO A 64 -9.59 15.92 -0.99
C PRO A 64 -10.03 16.02 -2.44
N THR A 65 -11.22 15.51 -2.73
CA THR A 65 -11.87 15.74 -4.01
C THR A 65 -11.92 17.25 -4.14
N LEU A 66 -11.08 17.82 -5.02
CA LEU A 66 -11.22 19.20 -5.45
C LEU A 66 -12.66 19.29 -5.97
N LYS A 67 -13.57 19.78 -5.13
CA LYS A 67 -14.85 20.27 -5.61
C LYS A 67 -14.44 21.34 -6.60
N ARG A 68 -14.68 21.09 -7.89
CA ARG A 68 -14.63 22.14 -8.90
C ARG A 68 -15.78 23.10 -8.55
N GLU A 69 -15.52 24.04 -7.63
CA GLU A 69 -16.36 25.21 -7.49
C GLU A 69 -16.17 26.03 -8.75
N GLY A 70 -17.23 26.11 -9.56
CA GLY A 70 -17.26 26.88 -10.78
C GLY A 70 -17.55 26.05 -12.01
N GLN A 71 -18.83 25.81 -12.28
CA GLN A 71 -19.35 25.92 -13.64
C GLN A 71 -20.83 26.37 -13.56
N PRO A 72 -21.27 27.17 -14.54
CA PRO A 72 -22.02 28.43 -14.38
C PRO A 72 -23.46 28.31 -13.88
#